data_AF-A0A7Y4L274-F1
#
_entry.id   AF-A0A7Y4L274-F1
#
_cell.length_a   1.000
_cell.length_b   1.000
_cell.length_c   1.000
_cell.angle_alpha   90.00
_cell.angle_beta   90.00
_cell.angle_gamma   90.00
#
_symmetry.space_group_name_H-M   'P 1'
#
loop_
_entity.id
_entity.type
_entity.pdbx_description
1 polymer ?
#
loop_
_entity_poly.entity_id
_entity_poly.type
_entity_poly.pdbx_seq_one_letter_code
_entity_poly.pdbx_strand_id
1 'polypeptide(L)'
;MRTLMSGQAPVSYGQIYVESAQADYDVDDCFRGQRNGLCGAASAGTLFLITGMHTGDVGFAVEAYDEEPVIDESWEEIVEASYQPGGEAALVSWGGEGRWPLALAETTYRVRYCGSGMDAAHDSDPPMDDEPPVDRYVLQFWPAPAAPDRIVKRTSELAAYWHRTAQALPPPLTPEQVAAAEAKRAADQAELWAAERLESWGGRLPSERVQQVQQASRLARLDRELLDELDASDAETLTAVARWSARQACAAAGLDQIDWIADALDRMDQGVDFSELLRPPAGTFDGSFAIMHSGDWDASRPAPIQALLTLTATYDEEPLRAAIATLWLAVGASGPEVVARLRTSFPQLRNPVR
;
A
#
# COMPACT_ATOMS: atom_id res chain seq x y z
N MET A 1 10.66 10.70 36.41
CA MET A 1 10.80 9.38 35.75
C MET A 1 9.43 8.79 35.52
N ARG A 2 9.16 8.34 34.29
CA ARG A 2 7.95 7.59 33.88
C ARG A 2 8.41 6.29 33.23
N THR A 3 7.87 5.15 33.67
CA THR A 3 8.07 3.87 33.00
C THR A 3 7.07 3.75 31.86
N LEU A 4 7.57 3.60 30.63
CA LEU A 4 6.79 3.49 29.40
C LEU A 4 6.52 2.03 29.03
N MET A 5 7.49 1.16 29.29
CA MET A 5 7.39 -0.29 29.14
C MET A 5 8.23 -0.95 30.22
N SER A 6 7.77 -2.08 30.77
CA SER A 6 8.56 -2.94 31.65
C SER A 6 8.01 -4.35 31.59
N GLY A 7 8.87 -5.35 31.40
CA GLY A 7 8.48 -6.75 31.35
C GLY A 7 9.42 -7.59 30.49
N GLN A 8 8.94 -8.74 30.04
CA GLN A 8 9.62 -9.52 29.01
C GLN A 8 9.31 -8.94 27.64
N ALA A 9 10.30 -8.97 26.75
CA ALA A 9 10.15 -8.63 25.35
C ALA A 9 10.70 -9.77 24.49
N PRO A 10 9.89 -10.37 23.61
CA PRO A 10 10.39 -11.35 22.65
C PRO A 10 11.36 -10.67 21.68
N VAL A 11 12.46 -11.36 21.42
CA VAL A 11 13.48 -10.98 20.44
C VAL A 11 13.75 -12.16 19.51
N SER A 12 14.07 -11.82 18.26
CA SER A 12 14.53 -12.77 17.25
C SER A 12 15.63 -12.11 16.45
N TYR A 13 16.73 -12.82 16.23
CA TYR A 13 17.97 -12.32 15.63
C TYR A 13 18.72 -11.27 16.45
N GLY A 14 18.62 -11.31 17.78
CA GLY A 14 19.44 -10.48 18.68
C GLY A 14 19.13 -8.98 18.59
N GLN A 15 17.88 -8.63 18.32
CA GLN A 15 17.48 -7.28 17.94
C GLN A 15 16.09 -6.90 18.46
N ILE A 16 15.94 -5.62 18.78
CA ILE A 16 14.68 -4.94 19.11
C ILE A 16 14.79 -3.47 18.72
N TYR A 17 13.67 -2.82 18.40
CA TYR A 17 13.66 -1.51 17.76
C TYR A 17 12.84 -0.48 18.50
N VAL A 18 13.18 0.79 18.35
CA VAL A 18 12.22 1.88 18.50
C VAL A 18 11.92 2.47 17.14
N GLU A 19 10.66 2.51 16.75
CA GLU A 19 10.23 3.03 15.45
C GLU A 19 9.19 4.12 15.64
N SER A 20 9.36 5.22 14.93
CA SER A 20 8.40 6.35 14.89
C SER A 20 7.90 6.68 13.47
N ALA A 21 8.39 5.94 12.47
CA ALA A 21 7.96 5.96 11.09
C ALA A 21 8.17 4.55 10.51
N GLN A 22 7.40 4.19 9.47
CA GLN A 22 7.72 3.01 8.66
C GLN A 22 9.07 3.27 8.00
N ALA A 23 10.09 2.52 8.38
CA ALA A 23 11.40 2.67 7.80
C ALA A 23 11.85 1.29 7.31
N ASP A 24 12.04 1.20 6.00
CA ASP A 24 12.80 0.13 5.37
C ASP A 24 14.26 0.55 5.50
N TYR A 25 14.91 0.17 6.61
CA TYR A 25 16.30 0.51 6.88
C TYR A 25 17.18 -0.72 6.81
N ASP A 26 18.36 -0.55 6.22
CA ASP A 26 19.45 -1.52 6.38
C ASP A 26 19.99 -1.41 7.82
N VAL A 27 20.32 -2.54 8.43
CA VAL A 27 20.92 -2.60 9.77
C VAL A 27 22.19 -1.73 9.81
N ASP A 28 23.03 -1.82 8.78
CA ASP A 28 24.27 -1.07 8.70
C ASP A 28 24.01 0.43 8.72
N ASP A 29 22.96 0.89 8.03
CA ASP A 29 22.61 2.32 7.96
C ASP A 29 22.26 2.90 9.34
N CYS A 30 21.74 2.08 10.27
CA CYS A 30 21.46 2.52 11.64
C CYS A 30 22.73 2.78 12.48
N PHE A 31 23.87 2.21 12.09
CA PHE A 31 25.14 2.31 12.82
C PHE A 31 26.21 3.13 12.11
N ARG A 32 26.02 3.52 10.84
CA ARG A 32 26.99 4.31 10.07
C ARG A 32 27.42 5.58 10.81
N GLY A 33 28.73 5.73 10.98
CA GLY A 33 29.33 6.90 11.64
C GLY A 33 29.26 6.88 13.17
N GLN A 34 28.64 5.87 13.78
CA GLN A 34 28.65 5.70 15.23
C GLN A 34 29.91 4.98 15.72
N ARG A 35 30.26 5.23 16.97
CA ARG A 35 31.31 4.50 17.69
C ARG A 35 30.76 3.28 18.42
N ASN A 36 29.54 3.39 18.93
CA ASN A 36 28.82 2.34 19.62
C ASN A 36 28.08 1.46 18.61
N GLY A 37 28.08 0.16 18.87
CA GLY A 37 27.39 -0.84 18.08
C GLY A 37 26.20 -1.49 18.77
N LEU A 38 25.75 -0.94 19.91
CA LEU A 38 24.62 -1.53 20.67
C LEU A 38 23.32 -0.75 20.50
N CYS A 39 23.40 0.56 20.23
CA CYS A 39 22.26 1.44 20.00
C CYS A 39 22.50 2.23 18.70
N GLY A 40 21.97 1.70 17.61
CA GLY A 40 22.00 2.27 16.26
C GLY A 40 21.02 3.43 16.14
N ALA A 41 21.51 4.67 16.06
CA ALA A 41 20.65 5.86 16.02
C ALA A 41 20.96 6.79 14.82
N ALA A 42 21.69 6.30 13.82
CA ALA A 42 22.04 7.10 12.64
C ALA A 42 20.85 7.30 11.68
N SER A 43 19.88 6.38 11.70
CA SER A 43 18.64 6.48 10.92
C SER A 43 17.58 7.29 11.67
N ALA A 44 17.11 8.37 11.06
CA ALA A 44 16.10 9.23 11.66
C ALA A 44 14.81 8.45 11.98
N GLY A 45 14.27 8.66 13.19
CA GLY A 45 13.04 8.00 13.62
C GLY A 45 13.18 6.55 14.08
N THR A 46 14.37 5.96 13.98
CA THR A 46 14.67 4.57 14.37
C THR A 46 15.77 4.48 15.44
N LEU A 47 15.60 3.56 16.39
CA LEU A 47 16.71 3.01 17.19
C LEU A 47 16.82 1.51 16.94
N PHE A 48 18.00 1.05 16.54
CA PHE A 48 18.31 -0.37 16.40
C PHE A 48 19.07 -0.84 17.65
N LEU A 49 18.48 -1.74 18.44
CA LEU A 49 19.04 -2.15 19.73
C LEU A 49 19.49 -3.61 19.65
N ILE A 50 20.76 -3.84 19.96
CA ILE A 50 21.35 -5.18 19.97
C ILE A 50 21.15 -5.83 21.35
N THR A 51 20.75 -7.10 21.34
CA THR A 51 20.66 -7.95 22.54
C THR A 51 21.69 -9.08 22.49
N GLY A 52 21.95 -9.69 23.65
CA GLY A 52 22.79 -10.86 23.81
C GLY A 52 22.05 -12.12 23.38
N MET A 53 20.84 -12.30 23.90
CA MET A 53 19.93 -13.36 23.49
C MET A 53 19.60 -13.21 22.00
N HIS A 54 19.88 -14.26 21.21
CA HIS A 54 19.57 -14.27 19.77
C HIS A 54 18.07 -14.46 19.53
N THR A 55 17.43 -15.44 20.17
CA THR A 55 15.99 -15.71 20.01
C THR A 55 15.42 -16.14 21.35
N GLY A 56 14.32 -15.53 21.79
CA GLY A 56 13.70 -15.81 23.10
C GLY A 56 13.18 -14.53 23.75
N ASP A 57 12.98 -14.55 25.07
CA ASP A 57 12.54 -13.38 25.84
C ASP A 57 13.69 -12.73 26.62
N VAL A 58 13.79 -11.41 26.53
CA VAL A 58 14.73 -10.59 27.33
C VAL A 58 13.98 -9.78 28.37
N GLY A 59 14.61 -9.47 29.50
CA GLY A 59 14.07 -8.49 30.43
C GLY A 59 14.25 -7.08 29.86
N PHE A 60 13.18 -6.32 29.67
CA PHE A 60 13.26 -4.99 29.06
C PHE A 60 12.48 -3.95 29.83
N ALA A 61 13.06 -2.76 29.95
CA ALA A 61 12.38 -1.57 30.46
C ALA A 61 12.65 -0.36 29.56
N VAL A 62 11.64 0.47 29.39
CA VAL A 62 11.76 1.77 28.72
C VAL A 62 11.32 2.86 29.69
N GLU A 63 12.17 3.85 29.89
CA GLU A 63 11.99 4.91 30.87
C GLU A 63 12.15 6.28 30.24
N ALA A 64 11.29 7.23 30.63
CA ALA A 64 11.42 8.64 30.27
C ALA A 64 11.72 9.48 31.52
N TYR A 65 12.72 10.33 31.43
CA TYR A 65 13.17 11.26 32.44
C TYR A 65 13.02 12.70 31.95
N ASP A 66 12.85 13.62 32.89
CA ASP A 66 12.79 15.05 32.59
C ASP A 66 14.20 15.66 32.44
N GLU A 67 15.21 15.03 33.06
CA GLU A 67 16.62 15.41 33.04
C GLU A 67 17.51 14.15 32.92
N GLU A 68 18.81 14.33 32.70
CA GLU A 68 19.75 13.21 32.58
C GLU A 68 19.74 12.33 33.85
N PRO A 69 19.43 11.02 33.74
CA PRO A 69 19.48 10.11 34.88
C PRO A 69 20.94 9.88 35.31
N VAL A 70 21.15 9.69 36.61
CA VAL A 70 22.47 9.30 37.16
C VAL A 70 22.87 7.94 36.58
N ILE A 71 24.16 7.80 36.25
CA ILE A 71 24.71 6.53 35.77
C ILE A 71 24.66 5.50 36.91
N ASP A 72 23.94 4.40 36.67
CA ASP A 72 23.98 3.21 37.51
C ASP A 72 25.10 2.28 37.03
N GLU A 73 26.20 2.26 37.77
CA GLU A 73 27.38 1.45 37.47
C GLU A 73 27.16 -0.07 37.62
N SER A 74 25.98 -0.52 38.06
CA SER A 74 25.65 -1.95 38.12
C SER A 74 25.36 -2.58 36.75
N TRP A 75 25.08 -1.76 35.73
CA TRP A 75 24.95 -2.23 34.35
C TRP A 75 26.32 -2.60 33.77
N GLU A 76 26.37 -3.64 32.94
CA GLU A 76 27.60 -4.14 32.32
C GLU A 76 27.99 -3.31 31.10
N GLU A 77 27.00 -3.03 30.26
CA GLU A 77 27.15 -2.24 29.03
C GLU A 77 26.34 -0.96 29.15
N ILE A 78 26.93 0.18 28.79
CA ILE A 78 26.23 1.47 28.77
C ILE A 78 26.70 2.24 27.54
N VAL A 79 25.76 2.50 26.63
CA VAL A 79 25.97 3.36 25.46
C VAL A 79 24.96 4.48 25.44
N GLU A 80 25.32 5.59 24.80
CA GLU A 80 24.42 6.71 24.63
C GLU A 80 24.43 7.23 23.20
N ALA A 81 23.24 7.55 22.70
CA ALA A 81 23.01 8.10 21.37
C ALA A 81 21.93 9.19 21.40
N SER A 82 21.72 9.88 20.27
CA SER A 82 20.66 10.89 20.14
C SER A 82 19.51 10.31 19.33
N TYR A 83 18.28 10.61 19.73
CA TYR A 83 17.08 10.14 19.05
C TYR A 83 16.11 11.30 18.83
N GLN A 84 15.53 11.37 17.64
CA GLN A 84 14.46 12.30 17.31
C GLN A 84 13.30 11.48 16.72
N PRO A 85 12.15 11.38 17.41
CA PRO A 85 10.96 10.79 16.83
C PRO A 85 10.51 11.58 15.59
N GLY A 86 10.10 10.86 14.54
CA GLY A 86 9.44 11.40 13.36
C GLY A 86 7.91 11.31 13.40
N GLY A 87 7.34 10.80 14.50
CA GLY A 87 5.92 10.51 14.68
C GLY A 87 5.69 9.70 15.97
N GLU A 88 4.60 8.94 16.02
CA GLU A 88 4.29 8.07 17.15
C GLU A 88 5.34 6.96 17.33
N ALA A 89 6.18 7.09 18.35
CA ALA A 89 7.21 6.10 18.69
C ALA A 89 6.63 4.88 19.42
N ALA A 90 7.08 3.67 19.04
CA ALA A 90 6.84 2.42 19.75
C ALA A 90 8.12 1.60 19.85
N LEU A 91 8.26 0.82 20.93
CA LEU A 91 9.20 -0.30 20.98
C LEU A 91 8.58 -1.45 20.17
N VAL A 92 9.35 -2.09 19.29
CA VAL A 92 8.86 -3.12 18.36
C VAL A 92 9.87 -4.27 18.32
N SER A 93 9.39 -5.50 18.39
CA SER A 93 10.22 -6.69 18.16
C SER A 93 10.26 -7.07 16.67
N TRP A 94 11.20 -7.95 16.31
CA TRP A 94 11.26 -8.48 14.95
C TRP A 94 9.93 -9.11 14.52
N GLY A 95 9.55 -8.91 13.26
CA GLY A 95 8.30 -9.42 12.71
C GLY A 95 7.02 -8.78 13.27
N GLY A 96 7.13 -7.78 14.17
CA GLY A 96 5.99 -7.15 14.82
C GLY A 96 5.31 -8.02 15.88
N GLU A 97 6.00 -9.02 16.42
CA GLU A 97 5.46 -9.94 17.43
C GLU A 97 5.09 -9.22 18.75
N GLY A 98 5.82 -8.16 19.09
CA GLY A 98 5.60 -7.29 20.23
C GLY A 98 5.64 -5.82 19.81
N ARG A 99 4.69 -5.03 20.31
CA ARG A 99 4.61 -3.58 20.06
C ARG A 99 4.12 -2.84 21.29
N TRP A 100 4.92 -1.87 21.77
CA TRP A 100 4.60 -1.05 22.94
C TRP A 100 4.72 0.45 22.60
N PRO A 101 3.61 1.18 22.48
CA PRO A 101 3.65 2.63 22.27
C PRO A 101 4.36 3.35 23.41
N LEU A 102 5.30 4.24 23.09
CA LEU A 102 6.15 4.93 24.07
C LEU A 102 5.66 6.33 24.44
N ALA A 103 4.66 6.88 23.72
CA ALA A 103 4.07 8.20 23.98
C ALA A 103 5.12 9.31 24.19
N LEU A 104 6.21 9.28 23.42
CA LEU A 104 7.26 10.28 23.44
C LEU A 104 6.77 11.58 22.78
N ALA A 105 7.12 12.73 23.37
CA ALA A 105 6.89 14.02 22.72
C ALA A 105 7.83 14.21 21.53
N GLU A 106 7.42 15.01 20.55
CA GLU A 106 8.22 15.40 19.37
C GLU A 106 9.34 16.38 19.77
N THR A 107 10.41 15.86 20.37
CA THR A 107 11.61 16.61 20.77
C THR A 107 12.84 15.75 20.59
N THR A 108 14.02 16.38 20.62
CA THR A 108 15.28 15.65 20.63
C THR A 108 15.52 15.06 22.00
N TYR A 109 15.84 13.77 22.03
CA TYR A 109 16.24 13.05 23.22
C TYR A 109 17.71 12.67 23.14
N ARG A 110 18.38 12.67 24.29
CA ARG A 110 19.46 11.71 24.52
C ARG A 110 18.88 10.43 25.06
N VAL A 111 19.49 9.34 24.62
CA VAL A 111 19.09 7.99 24.93
C VAL A 111 20.27 7.27 25.53
N ARG A 112 20.04 6.55 26.63
CA ARG A 112 20.99 5.63 27.23
C ARG A 112 20.43 4.23 27.11
N TYR A 113 21.21 3.34 26.52
CA TYR A 113 20.89 1.92 26.42
C TYR A 113 21.87 1.16 27.30
N CYS A 114 21.35 0.48 28.32
CA CYS A 114 22.13 -0.33 29.22
C CYS A 114 21.78 -1.80 29.05
N GLY A 115 22.78 -2.68 29.11
CA GLY A 115 22.64 -4.13 29.03
C GLY A 115 23.39 -4.85 30.15
N SER A 116 22.91 -6.03 30.52
CA SER A 116 23.53 -6.93 31.48
C SER A 116 23.23 -8.37 31.11
N GLY A 117 24.21 -9.26 31.22
CA GLY A 117 24.10 -10.68 30.87
C GLY A 117 24.38 -11.00 29.40
N MET A 118 24.94 -10.06 28.61
CA MET A 118 25.01 -10.20 27.15
C MET A 118 25.81 -11.42 26.67
N ASP A 119 27.01 -11.67 27.22
CA ASP A 119 27.82 -12.84 26.83
C ASP A 119 27.14 -14.15 27.27
N ALA A 120 26.58 -14.19 28.49
CA ALA A 120 25.90 -15.36 29.00
C ALA A 120 24.65 -15.73 28.17
N ALA A 121 23.89 -14.72 27.74
CA ALA A 121 22.71 -14.91 26.89
C ALA A 121 23.07 -15.31 25.45
N HIS A 122 24.22 -14.85 24.95
CA HIS A 122 24.71 -15.23 23.62
C HIS A 122 25.13 -16.71 23.54
N ASP A 123 25.74 -17.20 24.62
CA ASP A 123 26.23 -18.57 24.73
C ASP A 123 25.16 -19.57 25.21
N SER A 124 23.95 -19.09 25.54
CA SER A 124 22.85 -19.91 26.04
C SER A 124 21.83 -20.28 24.97
N ASP A 125 21.19 -21.43 25.13
CA ASP A 125 19.92 -21.72 24.45
C ASP A 125 18.81 -20.78 24.96
N PRO A 126 17.73 -20.56 24.18
CA PRO A 126 16.59 -19.77 24.63
C PRO A 126 16.02 -20.35 25.95
N PRO A 127 15.74 -19.51 26.96
CA PRO A 127 15.15 -19.98 28.20
C PRO A 127 13.79 -20.66 27.94
N MET A 128 13.48 -21.69 28.72
CA MET A 128 12.17 -22.35 28.68
C MET A 128 11.09 -21.40 29.22
N ASP A 129 9.83 -21.63 28.84
CA ASP A 129 8.68 -20.92 29.42
C ASP A 129 8.77 -20.94 30.97
N ASP A 130 8.65 -19.76 31.58
CA ASP A 130 8.77 -19.46 33.02
C ASP A 130 10.19 -19.30 33.61
N GLU A 131 11.27 -19.51 32.86
CA GLU A 131 12.62 -19.16 33.33
C GLU A 131 12.89 -17.64 33.26
N PRO A 132 13.61 -17.06 34.24
CA PRO A 132 13.93 -15.65 34.20
C PRO A 132 14.86 -15.35 33.00
N PRO A 133 14.71 -14.18 32.35
CA PRO A 133 15.60 -13.78 31.26
C PRO A 133 17.08 -13.80 31.68
N VAL A 134 17.94 -14.33 30.81
CA VAL A 134 19.40 -14.43 31.04
C VAL A 134 20.04 -13.04 30.97
N ASP A 135 19.64 -12.23 30.00
CA ASP A 135 20.01 -10.84 29.85
C ASP A 135 18.82 -9.90 30.09
N ARG A 136 19.18 -8.66 30.46
CA ARG A 136 18.23 -7.59 30.73
C ARG A 136 18.74 -6.25 30.24
N TYR A 137 17.81 -5.37 29.93
CA TYR A 137 18.06 -4.08 29.31
C TYR A 137 17.19 -2.97 29.88
N VAL A 138 17.72 -1.74 29.88
CA VAL A 138 16.93 -0.53 30.07
C VAL A 138 17.27 0.49 29.01
N LEU A 139 16.23 1.11 28.45
CA LEU A 139 16.32 2.20 27.49
C LEU A 139 15.77 3.48 28.12
N GLN A 140 16.64 4.43 28.39
CA GLN A 140 16.31 5.67 29.10
C GLN A 140 16.34 6.86 28.15
N PHE A 141 15.25 7.63 28.10
CA PHE A 141 15.12 8.85 27.32
C PHE A 141 15.10 10.08 28.22
N TRP A 142 15.81 11.14 27.84
CA TRP A 142 15.63 12.47 28.44
C TRP A 142 15.80 13.58 27.38
N PRO A 143 15.02 14.67 27.43
CA PRO A 143 15.17 15.77 26.50
C PRO A 143 16.58 16.38 26.59
N ALA A 144 17.28 16.46 25.46
CA ALA A 144 18.61 17.06 25.38
C ALA A 144 18.97 17.36 23.92
N PRO A 145 19.84 18.35 23.65
CA PRO A 145 20.38 18.58 22.31
C PRO A 145 21.09 17.34 21.76
N ALA A 146 21.03 17.17 20.44
CA ALA A 146 21.74 16.10 19.77
C ALA A 146 23.26 16.23 20.02
N ALA A 147 23.88 15.12 20.40
CA ALA A 147 25.32 14.98 20.57
C ALA A 147 25.82 13.71 19.87
N PRO A 148 27.13 13.59 19.57
CA PRO A 148 27.71 12.35 19.10
C PRO A 148 27.40 11.18 20.04
N ASP A 149 27.41 9.97 19.51
CA ASP A 149 27.25 8.78 20.32
C ASP A 149 28.50 8.51 21.18
N ARG A 150 28.34 7.81 22.29
CA ARG A 150 29.46 7.40 23.15
C ARG A 150 29.23 6.04 23.79
N ILE A 151 30.34 5.33 23.99
CA ILE A 151 30.42 4.13 24.83
C ILE A 151 30.83 4.62 26.22
N VAL A 152 29.93 4.52 27.19
CA VAL A 152 30.17 4.94 28.58
C VAL A 152 30.85 3.81 29.36
N LYS A 153 30.33 2.58 29.19
CA LYS A 153 30.88 1.38 29.84
C LYS A 153 30.80 0.21 28.87
N ARG A 154 31.85 -0.62 28.88
CA ARG A 154 31.93 -1.85 28.10
C ARG A 154 32.61 -2.96 28.90
N THR A 155 31.97 -4.12 29.04
CA THR A 155 32.56 -5.26 29.75
C THR A 155 32.57 -6.58 28.97
N SER A 156 31.58 -6.81 28.10
CA SER A 156 31.40 -8.06 27.35
C SER A 156 32.14 -8.11 26.02
N GLU A 157 32.47 -9.33 25.58
CA GLU A 157 33.08 -9.57 24.27
C GLU A 157 32.07 -9.35 23.14
N LEU A 158 30.79 -9.70 23.35
CA LEU A 158 29.73 -9.43 22.37
C LEU A 158 29.55 -7.93 22.12
N ALA A 159 29.50 -7.11 23.18
CA ALA A 159 29.45 -5.65 23.02
C ALA A 159 30.68 -5.12 22.28
N ALA A 160 31.88 -5.64 22.62
CA ALA A 160 33.11 -5.27 21.94
C ALA A 160 33.11 -5.65 20.45
N TYR A 161 32.53 -6.80 20.09
CA TYR A 161 32.34 -7.23 18.70
C TYR A 161 31.48 -6.23 17.95
N TRP A 162 30.27 -5.92 18.45
CA TRP A 162 29.35 -5.01 17.77
C TRP A 162 29.88 -3.59 17.64
N HIS A 163 30.60 -3.09 18.65
CA HIS A 163 31.29 -1.81 18.54
C HIS A 163 32.32 -1.78 17.42
N ARG A 164 33.10 -2.87 17.22
CA ARG A 164 34.04 -2.96 16.10
C ARG A 164 33.33 -3.01 14.76
N THR A 165 32.21 -3.74 14.67
CA THR A 165 31.39 -3.81 13.46
C THR A 165 30.90 -2.43 13.05
N ALA A 166 30.30 -1.67 13.97
CA ALA A 166 29.83 -0.30 13.70
C ALA A 166 30.97 0.64 13.27
N GLN A 167 32.14 0.55 13.92
CA GLN A 167 33.30 1.37 13.59
C GLN A 167 33.94 1.02 12.24
N ALA A 168 33.71 -0.19 11.72
CA ALA A 168 34.20 -0.62 10.42
C ALA A 168 33.28 -0.18 9.26
N LEU A 169 32.08 0.31 9.56
CA LEU A 169 31.14 0.78 8.55
C LEU A 169 31.67 2.06 7.87
N PRO A 170 31.36 2.26 6.58
CA PRO A 170 31.65 3.53 5.92
C PRO A 170 30.90 4.68 6.62
N PRO A 171 31.37 5.93 6.46
CA PRO A 171 30.65 7.08 6.98
C PRO A 171 29.20 7.12 6.44
N PRO A 172 28.28 7.77 7.18
CA PRO A 172 26.92 7.93 6.74
C PRO A 172 26.88 8.71 5.42
N LEU A 173 25.89 8.39 4.59
CA LEU A 173 25.67 9.12 3.35
C LEU A 173 25.37 10.59 3.66
N THR A 174 25.87 11.50 2.83
CA THR A 174 25.52 12.91 2.95
C THR A 174 24.03 13.12 2.60
N PRO A 175 23.38 14.19 3.10
CA PRO A 175 22.01 14.51 2.72
C PRO A 175 21.81 14.60 1.20
N GLU A 176 22.82 15.08 0.47
CA GLU A 176 22.82 15.13 -1.00
C GLU A 176 22.81 13.73 -1.63
N GLN A 177 23.60 12.79 -1.10
CA GLN A 177 23.63 11.41 -1.58
C GLN A 177 22.32 10.67 -1.31
N VAL A 178 21.70 10.90 -0.14
CA VAL A 178 20.38 10.34 0.20
C VAL A 178 19.32 10.87 -0.77
N ALA A 179 19.24 12.19 -0.94
CA ALA A 179 18.29 12.82 -1.86
C ALA A 179 18.48 12.35 -3.31
N ALA A 180 19.73 12.18 -3.76
CA ALA A 180 20.03 11.66 -5.10
C ALA A 180 19.58 10.20 -5.27
N ALA A 181 19.78 9.36 -4.26
CA ALA A 181 19.33 7.97 -4.28
C ALA A 181 17.81 7.87 -4.31
N GLU A 182 17.11 8.67 -3.51
CA GLU A 182 15.64 8.76 -3.52
C GLU A 182 15.10 9.28 -4.86
N ALA A 183 15.70 10.35 -5.40
CA ALA A 183 15.32 10.87 -6.71
C ALA A 183 15.52 9.84 -7.81
N LYS A 184 16.60 9.06 -7.76
CA LYS A 184 16.82 7.94 -8.68
C LYS A 184 15.75 6.87 -8.53
N ARG A 185 15.45 6.41 -7.31
CA ARG A 185 14.39 5.41 -7.07
C ARG A 185 13.03 5.91 -7.58
N ALA A 186 12.71 7.19 -7.33
CA ALA A 186 11.48 7.80 -7.82
C ALA A 186 11.45 7.87 -9.35
N ALA A 187 12.57 8.17 -10.01
CA ALA A 187 12.67 8.15 -11.46
C ALA A 187 12.51 6.74 -12.03
N ASP A 188 13.20 5.75 -11.45
CA ASP A 188 13.10 4.34 -11.85
C ASP A 188 11.65 3.83 -11.67
N GLN A 189 10.99 4.17 -10.55
CA GLN A 189 9.58 3.85 -10.31
C GLN A 189 8.65 4.56 -11.29
N ALA A 190 8.90 5.83 -11.61
CA ALA A 190 8.11 6.57 -12.59
C ALA A 190 8.26 5.97 -14.01
N GLU A 191 9.45 5.49 -14.36
CA GLU A 191 9.70 4.77 -15.61
C GLU A 191 8.92 3.45 -15.66
N LEU A 192 8.97 2.65 -14.59
CA LEU A 192 8.20 1.41 -14.48
C LEU A 192 6.70 1.68 -14.58
N TRP A 193 6.18 2.65 -13.82
CA TRP A 193 4.78 3.04 -13.86
C TRP A 193 4.37 3.53 -15.25
N ALA A 194 5.22 4.31 -15.92
CA ALA A 194 4.96 4.77 -17.28
C ALA A 194 4.91 3.61 -18.28
N ALA A 195 5.80 2.62 -18.14
CA ALA A 195 5.82 1.43 -18.97
C ALA A 195 4.58 0.55 -18.73
N GLU A 196 4.23 0.27 -17.48
CA GLU A 196 3.00 -0.46 -17.12
C GLU A 196 1.75 0.26 -17.62
N ARG A 197 1.72 1.59 -17.48
CA ARG A 197 0.64 2.41 -18.02
C ARG A 197 0.56 2.24 -19.53
N LEU A 198 1.67 2.34 -20.26
CA LEU A 198 1.69 2.17 -21.72
C LEU A 198 1.22 0.77 -22.14
N GLU A 199 1.68 -0.28 -21.45
CA GLU A 199 1.28 -1.66 -21.67
C GLU A 199 -0.22 -1.86 -21.42
N SER A 200 -0.76 -1.28 -20.34
CA SER A 200 -2.20 -1.34 -20.02
C SER A 200 -3.09 -0.75 -21.12
N TRP A 201 -2.54 0.14 -21.94
CA TRP A 201 -3.20 0.74 -23.09
C TRP A 201 -2.85 0.09 -24.43
N GLY A 202 -2.20 -1.07 -24.44
CA GLY A 202 -1.83 -1.77 -25.68
C GLY A 202 -0.66 -1.11 -26.44
N GLY A 203 0.28 -0.48 -25.72
CA GLY A 203 1.54 0.04 -26.27
C GLY A 203 1.51 1.51 -26.71
N ARG A 204 0.36 2.20 -26.64
CA ARG A 204 0.23 3.64 -26.93
C ARG A 204 -0.81 4.30 -26.03
N LEU A 205 -0.54 5.52 -25.55
CA LEU A 205 -1.53 6.29 -24.79
C LEU A 205 -2.67 6.75 -25.71
N PRO A 206 -3.95 6.56 -25.34
CA PRO A 206 -5.08 7.08 -26.11
C PRO A 206 -5.33 8.57 -25.79
N SER A 207 -6.33 9.18 -26.44
CA SER A 207 -6.72 10.57 -26.17
C SER A 207 -7.13 10.79 -24.70
N GLU A 208 -7.08 12.03 -24.24
CA GLU A 208 -7.49 12.39 -22.86
C GLU A 208 -8.93 11.96 -22.55
N ARG A 209 -9.81 12.06 -23.54
CA ARG A 209 -11.21 11.63 -23.48
C ARG A 209 -11.34 10.13 -23.17
N VAL A 210 -10.58 9.29 -23.87
CA VAL A 210 -10.55 7.83 -23.63
C VAL A 210 -9.98 7.52 -22.24
N GLN A 211 -8.96 8.26 -21.79
CA GLN A 211 -8.34 8.05 -20.47
C GLN A 211 -9.31 8.31 -19.30
N GLN A 212 -10.36 9.10 -19.51
CA GLN A 212 -11.39 9.35 -18.51
C GLN A 212 -12.42 8.21 -18.38
N VAL A 213 -12.41 7.24 -19.32
CA VAL A 213 -13.34 6.10 -19.30
C VAL A 213 -12.71 4.91 -18.60
N GLN A 214 -13.26 4.54 -17.45
CA GLN A 214 -12.71 3.50 -16.56
C GLN A 214 -12.47 2.14 -17.25
N GLN A 215 -13.38 1.74 -18.16
CA GLN A 215 -13.35 0.45 -18.85
C GLN A 215 -12.43 0.46 -20.08
N ALA A 216 -11.97 1.63 -20.53
CA ALA A 216 -11.26 1.75 -21.81
C ALA A 216 -9.89 1.06 -21.82
N SER A 217 -9.14 1.04 -20.71
CA SER A 217 -7.87 0.32 -20.64
C SER A 217 -8.05 -1.19 -20.78
N ARG A 218 -9.16 -1.73 -20.25
CA ARG A 218 -9.51 -3.14 -20.40
C ARG A 218 -9.94 -3.47 -21.83
N LEU A 219 -10.66 -2.56 -22.47
CA LEU A 219 -10.98 -2.66 -23.89
C LEU A 219 -9.71 -2.58 -24.76
N ALA A 220 -8.75 -1.72 -24.43
CA ALA A 220 -7.46 -1.64 -25.14
C ALA A 220 -6.68 -2.95 -25.09
N ARG A 221 -6.71 -3.66 -23.95
CA ARG A 221 -6.08 -4.98 -23.80
C ARG A 221 -6.79 -6.07 -24.61
N LEU A 222 -8.09 -5.91 -24.85
CA LEU A 222 -8.89 -6.85 -25.64
C LEU A 222 -8.76 -6.61 -27.15
N ASP A 223 -8.93 -5.35 -27.58
CA ASP A 223 -8.86 -4.91 -28.97
C ASP A 223 -8.50 -3.42 -29.02
N ARG A 224 -7.20 -3.11 -29.14
CA ARG A 224 -6.71 -1.72 -29.16
C ARG A 224 -7.21 -0.95 -30.37
N GLU A 225 -7.28 -1.58 -31.53
CA GLU A 225 -7.71 -0.92 -32.77
C GLU A 225 -9.19 -0.51 -32.66
N LEU A 226 -10.04 -1.34 -32.06
CA LEU A 226 -11.43 -0.98 -31.81
C LEU A 226 -11.56 0.25 -30.92
N LEU A 227 -10.76 0.35 -29.86
CA LEU A 227 -10.81 1.49 -28.96
C LEU A 227 -10.48 2.80 -29.71
N ASP A 228 -9.49 2.78 -30.58
CA ASP A 228 -9.10 3.94 -31.39
C ASP A 228 -10.17 4.28 -32.44
N GLU A 229 -10.80 3.28 -33.06
CA GLU A 229 -11.93 3.47 -33.98
C GLU A 229 -13.15 4.09 -33.27
N LEU A 230 -13.44 3.68 -32.03
CA LEU A 230 -14.48 4.30 -31.20
C LEU A 230 -14.12 5.75 -30.85
N ASP A 231 -12.89 6.03 -30.47
CA ASP A 231 -12.46 7.41 -30.15
C ASP A 231 -12.61 8.35 -31.36
N ALA A 232 -12.31 7.85 -32.57
CA ALA A 232 -12.43 8.57 -33.83
C ALA A 232 -13.87 8.68 -34.37
N SER A 233 -14.83 7.96 -33.79
CA SER A 233 -16.22 7.90 -34.27
C SER A 233 -17.04 9.11 -33.83
N ASP A 234 -18.04 9.46 -34.65
CA ASP A 234 -19.02 10.49 -34.29
C ASP A 234 -20.00 10.03 -33.20
N ALA A 235 -20.71 11.00 -32.61
CA ALA A 235 -21.65 10.74 -31.53
C ALA A 235 -22.82 9.82 -31.94
N GLU A 236 -23.25 9.87 -33.19
CA GLU A 236 -24.32 9.03 -33.72
C GLU A 236 -23.91 7.56 -33.77
N THR A 237 -22.70 7.29 -34.30
CA THR A 237 -22.11 5.95 -34.33
C THR A 237 -21.91 5.42 -32.92
N LEU A 238 -21.36 6.23 -32.01
CA LEU A 238 -21.15 5.86 -30.61
C LEU A 238 -22.46 5.52 -29.88
N THR A 239 -23.51 6.29 -30.12
CA THR A 239 -24.85 6.03 -29.57
C THR A 239 -25.42 4.72 -30.11
N ALA A 240 -25.28 4.47 -31.42
CA ALA A 240 -25.74 3.23 -32.03
C ALA A 240 -24.98 2.00 -31.50
N VAL A 241 -23.67 2.12 -31.30
CA VAL A 241 -22.83 1.09 -30.66
C VAL A 241 -23.32 0.81 -29.24
N ALA A 242 -23.54 1.85 -28.44
CA ALA A 242 -24.02 1.70 -27.06
C ALA A 242 -25.35 0.92 -27.01
N ARG A 243 -26.34 1.33 -27.81
CA ARG A 243 -27.66 0.67 -27.89
C ARG A 243 -27.56 -0.79 -28.34
N TRP A 244 -26.77 -1.04 -29.40
CA TRP A 244 -26.52 -2.40 -29.88
C TRP A 244 -25.88 -3.26 -28.78
N SER A 245 -24.87 -2.74 -28.08
CA SER A 245 -24.19 -3.44 -26.99
C SER A 245 -25.14 -3.75 -25.83
N ALA A 246 -26.03 -2.82 -25.46
CA ALA A 246 -27.03 -3.07 -24.42
C ALA A 246 -27.95 -4.24 -24.77
N ARG A 247 -28.40 -4.29 -26.04
CA ARG A 247 -29.22 -5.38 -26.54
C ARG A 247 -28.46 -6.70 -26.53
N GLN A 248 -27.18 -6.72 -26.89
CA GLN A 248 -26.35 -7.92 -26.81
C GLN A 248 -26.18 -8.42 -25.37
N ALA A 249 -25.92 -7.50 -24.42
CA ALA A 249 -25.76 -7.84 -23.02
C ALA A 249 -27.05 -8.43 -22.43
N CYS A 250 -28.19 -7.80 -22.71
CA CYS A 250 -29.50 -8.25 -22.23
C CYS A 250 -29.91 -9.60 -22.84
N ALA A 251 -29.73 -9.77 -24.15
CA ALA A 251 -30.07 -11.02 -24.84
C ALA A 251 -29.22 -12.20 -24.36
N ALA A 252 -27.91 -12.00 -24.15
CA ALA A 252 -27.02 -13.04 -23.66
C ALA A 252 -27.40 -13.55 -22.26
N ALA A 253 -28.00 -12.69 -21.44
CA ALA A 253 -28.46 -13.01 -20.09
C ALA A 253 -29.95 -13.37 -20.02
N GLY A 254 -30.66 -13.42 -21.15
CA GLY A 254 -32.11 -13.68 -21.21
C GLY A 254 -32.97 -12.58 -20.56
N LEU A 255 -32.42 -11.38 -20.36
CA LEU A 255 -33.14 -10.24 -19.78
C LEU A 255 -34.21 -9.70 -20.74
N ASP A 256 -34.02 -9.91 -22.04
CA ASP A 256 -34.99 -9.62 -23.10
C ASP A 256 -36.24 -10.51 -23.07
N GLN A 257 -36.26 -11.56 -22.23
CA GLN A 257 -37.46 -12.38 -21.99
C GLN A 257 -38.39 -11.78 -20.94
N ILE A 258 -37.99 -10.68 -20.30
CA ILE A 258 -38.79 -9.96 -19.31
C ILE A 258 -39.51 -8.80 -20.02
N ASP A 259 -40.83 -8.85 -20.10
CA ASP A 259 -41.66 -7.97 -20.93
C ASP A 259 -41.32 -6.48 -20.81
N TRP A 260 -41.14 -5.96 -19.60
CA TRP A 260 -40.84 -4.54 -19.39
C TRP A 260 -39.41 -4.15 -19.78
N ILE A 261 -38.45 -5.09 -19.72
CA ILE A 261 -37.07 -4.87 -20.18
C ILE A 261 -37.03 -4.93 -21.71
N ALA A 262 -37.76 -5.87 -22.32
CA ALA A 262 -37.91 -5.94 -23.77
C ALA A 262 -38.51 -4.63 -24.33
N ASP A 263 -39.59 -4.12 -23.74
CA ASP A 263 -40.19 -2.83 -24.11
C ASP A 263 -39.19 -1.68 -23.94
N ALA A 264 -38.44 -1.64 -22.85
CA ALA A 264 -37.41 -0.62 -22.62
C ALA A 264 -36.31 -0.66 -23.69
N LEU A 265 -35.85 -1.85 -24.10
CA LEU A 265 -34.85 -1.99 -25.17
C LEU A 265 -35.39 -1.53 -26.53
N ASP A 266 -36.64 -1.85 -26.85
CA ASP A 266 -37.26 -1.43 -28.12
C ASP A 266 -37.50 0.08 -28.18
N ARG A 267 -37.92 0.69 -27.07
CA ARG A 267 -38.06 2.14 -26.95
C ARG A 267 -36.71 2.85 -26.98
N MET A 268 -35.66 2.23 -26.44
CA MET A 268 -34.30 2.75 -26.52
C MET A 268 -33.83 2.82 -27.97
N ASP A 269 -34.07 1.78 -28.75
CA ASP A 269 -33.72 1.76 -30.18
C ASP A 269 -34.48 2.80 -30.99
N GLN A 270 -35.72 3.12 -30.58
CA GLN A 270 -36.51 4.22 -31.15
C GLN A 270 -36.02 5.61 -30.75
N GLY A 271 -35.02 5.71 -29.86
CA GLY A 271 -34.46 6.97 -29.40
C GLY A 271 -35.30 7.72 -28.38
N VAL A 272 -36.13 7.00 -27.61
CA VAL A 272 -36.87 7.57 -26.48
C VAL A 272 -35.89 8.04 -25.40
N ASP A 273 -36.20 9.16 -24.74
CA ASP A 273 -35.40 9.71 -23.64
C ASP A 273 -35.36 8.76 -22.43
N PHE A 274 -34.22 8.71 -21.72
CA PHE A 274 -34.03 7.83 -20.56
C PHE A 274 -35.09 8.02 -19.47
N SER A 275 -35.51 9.26 -19.22
CA SER A 275 -36.52 9.60 -18.21
C SER A 275 -37.90 9.01 -18.52
N GLU A 276 -38.19 8.78 -19.80
CA GLU A 276 -39.43 8.16 -20.24
C GLU A 276 -39.28 6.64 -20.39
N LEU A 277 -38.06 6.16 -20.61
CA LEU A 277 -37.71 4.76 -20.90
C LEU A 277 -38.08 3.80 -19.77
N LEU A 278 -37.70 4.15 -18.53
CA LEU A 278 -37.83 3.25 -17.38
C LEU A 278 -39.23 3.30 -16.79
N ARG A 279 -40.05 2.31 -17.13
CA ARG A 279 -41.37 2.05 -16.51
C ARG A 279 -41.45 0.63 -15.93
N PRO A 280 -40.65 0.32 -14.90
CA PRO A 280 -40.70 -0.99 -14.26
C PRO A 280 -42.09 -1.19 -13.62
N PRO A 281 -42.67 -2.41 -13.66
CA PRO A 281 -43.89 -2.74 -12.94
C PRO A 281 -43.79 -2.41 -11.44
N ALA A 282 -44.92 -2.09 -10.81
CA ALA A 282 -44.96 -1.89 -9.36
C ALA A 282 -44.45 -3.14 -8.62
N GLY A 283 -43.57 -2.97 -7.63
CA GLY A 283 -42.93 -4.08 -6.90
C GLY A 283 -41.71 -4.69 -7.58
N THR A 284 -41.24 -4.15 -8.72
CA THR A 284 -39.96 -4.60 -9.34
C THR A 284 -38.77 -4.39 -8.41
N PHE A 285 -38.84 -3.37 -7.56
CA PHE A 285 -37.82 -3.03 -6.57
C PHE A 285 -38.45 -3.00 -5.17
N ASP A 286 -38.44 -4.14 -4.49
CA ASP A 286 -38.82 -4.22 -3.07
C ASP A 286 -37.65 -3.74 -2.20
N GLY A 287 -37.54 -2.42 -2.00
CA GLY A 287 -36.50 -1.79 -1.18
C GLY A 287 -35.88 -0.53 -1.78
N SER A 288 -34.95 0.09 -1.04
CA SER A 288 -34.11 1.18 -1.55
C SER A 288 -32.83 0.58 -2.15
N PHE A 289 -32.62 0.76 -3.46
CA PHE A 289 -31.42 0.31 -4.14
C PHE A 289 -30.65 1.52 -4.65
N ALA A 290 -29.35 1.59 -4.33
CA ALA A 290 -28.43 2.48 -5.03
C ALA A 290 -28.01 1.78 -6.32
N ILE A 291 -28.39 2.32 -7.48
CA ILE A 291 -27.93 1.82 -8.77
C ILE A 291 -26.60 2.51 -9.05
N MET A 292 -25.51 1.74 -9.03
CA MET A 292 -24.22 2.22 -9.50
C MET A 292 -24.37 2.52 -11.01
N HIS A 293 -24.06 3.73 -11.44
CA HIS A 293 -24.14 4.12 -12.86
C HIS A 293 -22.97 3.56 -13.70
N SER A 294 -22.00 2.92 -13.06
CA SER A 294 -20.82 2.32 -13.68
C SER A 294 -20.45 1.02 -12.96
N GLY A 295 -19.86 0.06 -13.67
CA GLY A 295 -19.44 -1.20 -13.07
C GLY A 295 -19.22 -2.30 -14.10
N ASP A 296 -18.72 -3.44 -13.62
CA ASP A 296 -18.56 -4.65 -14.43
C ASP A 296 -19.85 -5.48 -14.46
N TRP A 297 -19.98 -6.33 -15.46
CA TRP A 297 -21.03 -7.34 -15.50
C TRP A 297 -20.88 -8.32 -14.32
N ASP A 298 -21.98 -8.63 -13.64
CA ASP A 298 -22.00 -9.55 -12.51
C ASP A 298 -23.27 -10.41 -12.56
N ALA A 299 -23.11 -11.67 -12.91
CA ALA A 299 -24.22 -12.61 -13.06
C ALA A 299 -24.94 -12.93 -11.74
N SER A 300 -24.36 -12.58 -10.58
CA SER A 300 -25.01 -12.75 -9.29
C SER A 300 -26.04 -11.65 -8.98
N ARG A 301 -26.02 -10.54 -9.73
CA ARG A 301 -26.97 -9.44 -9.52
C ARG A 301 -28.39 -9.82 -9.97
N PRO A 302 -29.42 -9.31 -9.28
CA PRO A 302 -30.80 -9.48 -9.73
C PRO A 302 -30.99 -8.93 -11.15
N ALA A 303 -31.74 -9.67 -11.98
CA ALA A 303 -32.01 -9.33 -13.38
C ALA A 303 -32.46 -7.86 -13.60
N PRO A 304 -33.40 -7.29 -12.82
CA PRO A 304 -33.78 -5.88 -12.95
C PRO A 304 -32.62 -4.90 -12.73
N ILE A 305 -31.73 -5.18 -11.77
CA ILE A 305 -30.57 -4.33 -11.45
C ILE A 305 -29.53 -4.41 -12.57
N GLN A 306 -29.31 -5.61 -13.12
CA GLN A 306 -28.38 -5.81 -14.23
C GLN A 306 -28.87 -5.14 -15.54
N ALA A 307 -30.17 -5.20 -15.81
CA ALA A 307 -30.79 -4.47 -16.92
C ALA A 307 -30.68 -2.96 -16.74
N LEU A 308 -30.96 -2.45 -15.54
CA LEU A 308 -30.83 -1.02 -15.23
C LEU A 308 -29.40 -0.52 -15.38
N LEU A 309 -28.39 -1.24 -14.89
CA LEU A 309 -26.99 -0.88 -15.09
C LEU A 309 -26.66 -0.73 -16.58
N THR A 310 -27.12 -1.69 -17.39
CA THR A 310 -26.88 -1.72 -18.84
C THR A 310 -27.57 -0.55 -19.56
N LEU A 311 -28.85 -0.33 -19.27
CA LEU A 311 -29.62 0.79 -19.84
C LEU A 311 -29.03 2.13 -19.40
N THR A 312 -28.70 2.28 -18.11
CA THR A 312 -28.13 3.52 -17.57
C THR A 312 -26.79 3.86 -18.22
N ALA A 313 -25.90 2.88 -18.36
CA ALA A 313 -24.62 3.07 -19.05
C ALA A 313 -24.78 3.50 -20.51
N THR A 314 -25.89 3.11 -21.17
CA THR A 314 -26.16 3.45 -22.57
C THR A 314 -26.52 4.93 -22.78
N TYR A 315 -27.02 5.59 -21.73
CA TYR A 315 -27.48 6.99 -21.76
C TYR A 315 -26.53 7.94 -21.04
N ASP A 316 -25.24 7.58 -20.93
CA ASP A 316 -24.24 8.51 -20.44
C ASP A 316 -24.22 9.77 -21.32
N GLU A 317 -24.07 10.95 -20.70
CA GLU A 317 -24.02 12.23 -21.41
C GLU A 317 -22.85 12.30 -22.40
N GLU A 318 -21.78 11.53 -22.16
CA GLU A 318 -20.64 11.41 -23.04
C GLU A 318 -20.75 10.15 -23.93
N PRO A 319 -21.01 10.28 -25.25
CA PRO A 319 -21.30 9.13 -26.12
C PRO A 319 -20.20 8.06 -26.17
N LEU A 320 -18.92 8.46 -26.03
CA LEU A 320 -17.81 7.51 -26.01
C LEU A 320 -17.81 6.68 -24.74
N ARG A 321 -18.12 7.31 -23.60
CA ARG A 321 -18.26 6.60 -22.33
C ARG A 321 -19.43 5.64 -22.41
N ALA A 322 -20.57 6.07 -22.96
CA ALA A 322 -21.73 5.21 -23.17
C ALA A 322 -21.39 3.98 -24.01
N ALA A 323 -20.71 4.18 -25.15
CA ALA A 323 -20.31 3.10 -26.05
C ALA A 323 -19.36 2.11 -25.39
N ILE A 324 -18.27 2.59 -24.77
CA ILE A 324 -17.25 1.74 -24.14
C ILE A 324 -17.81 1.02 -22.92
N ALA A 325 -18.50 1.71 -22.02
CA ALA A 325 -19.04 1.11 -20.80
C ALA A 325 -20.08 0.03 -21.13
N THR A 326 -20.98 0.31 -22.08
CA THR A 326 -22.03 -0.65 -22.46
C THR A 326 -21.46 -1.83 -23.26
N LEU A 327 -20.49 -1.58 -24.14
CA LEU A 327 -19.76 -2.66 -24.81
C LEU A 327 -19.04 -3.57 -23.81
N TRP A 328 -18.41 -2.98 -22.78
CA TRP A 328 -17.73 -3.76 -21.75
C TRP A 328 -18.71 -4.63 -20.94
N LEU A 329 -19.91 -4.11 -20.64
CA LEU A 329 -20.98 -4.92 -20.05
C LEU A 329 -21.39 -6.08 -20.97
N ALA A 330 -21.48 -5.87 -22.28
CA ALA A 330 -21.79 -6.91 -23.24
C ALA A 330 -20.68 -7.98 -23.35
N VAL A 331 -19.41 -7.58 -23.24
CA VAL A 331 -18.27 -8.50 -23.15
C VAL A 331 -18.38 -9.35 -21.89
N GLY A 332 -18.69 -8.74 -20.75
CA GLY A 332 -18.88 -9.48 -19.50
C GLY A 332 -20.08 -10.45 -19.54
N ALA A 333 -21.15 -10.09 -20.23
CA ALA A 333 -22.36 -10.92 -20.37
C ALA A 333 -22.19 -12.11 -21.31
N SER A 334 -21.48 -11.91 -22.42
CA SER A 334 -21.51 -12.82 -23.58
C SER A 334 -20.14 -13.31 -24.06
N GLY A 335 -19.07 -12.88 -23.39
CA GLY A 335 -17.70 -13.17 -23.79
C GLY A 335 -17.12 -12.18 -24.81
N PRO A 336 -15.81 -12.26 -25.09
CA PRO A 336 -15.11 -11.36 -25.99
C PRO A 336 -15.57 -11.47 -27.46
N GLU A 337 -16.26 -12.55 -27.84
CA GLU A 337 -16.76 -12.79 -29.20
C GLU A 337 -17.78 -11.72 -29.65
N VAL A 338 -18.40 -11.02 -28.71
CA VAL A 338 -19.27 -9.87 -29.01
C VAL A 338 -18.55 -8.78 -29.79
N VAL A 339 -17.23 -8.63 -29.61
CA VAL A 339 -16.43 -7.66 -30.38
C VAL A 339 -16.42 -8.01 -31.87
N ALA A 340 -16.31 -9.29 -32.22
CA ALA A 340 -16.37 -9.72 -33.62
C ALA A 340 -17.77 -9.50 -34.22
N ARG A 341 -18.82 -9.70 -33.42
CA ARG A 341 -20.21 -9.37 -33.82
C ARG A 341 -20.39 -7.86 -34.02
N LEU A 342 -19.83 -7.04 -33.12
CA LEU A 342 -19.88 -5.58 -33.22
C LEU A 342 -19.26 -5.12 -34.55
N ARG A 343 -18.03 -5.56 -34.85
CA ARG A 343 -17.35 -5.23 -36.10
C ARG A 343 -18.16 -5.68 -37.33
N THR A 344 -18.95 -6.75 -37.23
CA THR A 344 -19.85 -7.18 -38.32
C THR A 344 -21.07 -6.29 -38.47
N SER A 345 -21.65 -5.83 -37.36
CA SER A 345 -22.81 -4.93 -37.35
C SER A 345 -22.46 -3.48 -37.69
N PHE A 346 -21.22 -3.05 -37.44
CA PHE A 346 -20.72 -1.71 -37.71
C PHE A 346 -19.47 -1.76 -38.61
N PRO A 347 -19.63 -1.94 -39.93
CA PRO A 347 -18.49 -2.04 -40.86
C PRO A 347 -17.60 -0.80 -40.90
N GLN A 348 -18.09 0.37 -40.48
CA GLN A 348 -17.29 1.57 -40.31
C GLN A 348 -16.22 1.44 -39.21
N LEU A 349 -16.41 0.54 -38.24
CA LEU A 349 -15.43 0.14 -37.22
C LEU A 349 -14.55 -1.03 -37.70
N ARG A 350 -14.29 -1.13 -39.01
CA ARG A 350 -13.36 -2.12 -39.59
C ARG A 350 -12.26 -1.48 -40.43
N ASN A 351 -12.31 -0.17 -40.65
CA ASN A 351 -11.38 0.53 -41.51
C ASN A 351 -10.66 1.61 -40.71
N PRO A 352 -9.32 1.54 -40.60
CA PRO A 352 -8.56 2.73 -40.26
C PRO A 352 -8.77 3.73 -41.40
N VAL A 353 -9.40 4.87 -41.09
CA VAL A 353 -9.26 6.04 -41.95
C VAL A 353 -7.77 6.35 -42.00
N ARG A 354 -7.18 6.17 -43.19
CA ARG A 354 -5.76 6.41 -43.47
C ARG A 354 -5.40 7.88 -43.39
#